data_AF-A0A7V9FJB0-F1
#
_entry.id   AF-A0A7V9FJB0-F1
#
_cell.length_a   1.000
_cell.length_b   1.000
_cell.length_c   1.000
_cell.angle_alpha   90.00
_cell.angle_beta   90.00
_cell.angle_gamma   90.00
#
_symmetry.space_group_name_H-M   'P 1'
#
loop_
_entity.id
_entity.type
_entity.pdbx_description
1 polymer ?
#
loop_
_entity_poly.entity_id
_entity_poly.type
_entity_poly.pdbx_seq_one_letter_code
_entity_poly.pdbx_strand_id
1 'polypeptide(L)'
;MVERLLVGLLTGGHILLEGVPGLAKTLAVRTLSEIIRASFSRIQFTPDLLPADLIGTMVFDQKTGEFHVKKGPLFAQIILADEINRAPAKVQAALLEAMQEHQVTIGGTTFPLDEPFLVLATQNPIENEGTYPLPEAQLDRFMLKVRVGYPSRDEEKEILLRMSGGQEIPVERLLEPDAILAARATIAGLYMDQKVVDYIVDLVRATRDPAGVGLSNLRPLIAFGGSPRASIALAQAARAHAFLRGRAYVVPEDVRALAPDVLRHRIVLTFEAEAEDVTTDDVVERVLGAVKVP
;
A
#
# COMPACT_ATOMS: atom_id res chain seq x y z
N MET A 1 0.20 11.32 3.64
CA MET A 1 -0.63 10.45 2.80
C MET A 1 -0.36 10.62 1.31
N VAL A 2 -0.62 11.79 0.70
CA VAL A 2 -0.53 12.02 -0.76
C VAL A 2 0.79 11.54 -1.36
N GLU A 3 1.92 11.90 -0.76
CA GLU A 3 3.24 11.46 -1.24
C GLU A 3 3.37 9.92 -1.30
N ARG A 4 2.77 9.20 -0.35
CA ARG A 4 2.83 7.73 -0.30
C ARG A 4 1.96 7.12 -1.39
N LEU A 5 0.85 7.79 -1.74
CA LEU A 5 0.03 7.42 -2.90
C LEU A 5 0.82 7.55 -4.20
N LEU A 6 1.56 8.65 -4.35
CA LEU A 6 2.44 8.85 -5.51
C LEU A 6 3.57 7.81 -5.54
N VAL A 7 4.18 7.49 -4.40
CA VAL A 7 5.18 6.42 -4.32
C VAL A 7 4.59 5.09 -4.79
N GLY A 8 3.45 4.64 -4.26
CA GLY A 8 2.84 3.38 -4.70
C GLY A 8 2.45 3.38 -6.18
N LEU A 9 1.90 4.50 -6.68
CA LEU A 9 1.58 4.65 -8.10
C LEU A 9 2.84 4.56 -8.98
N LEU A 10 3.93 5.21 -8.59
CA LEU A 10 5.19 5.29 -9.34
C LEU A 10 6.09 4.06 -9.19
N THR A 11 5.78 3.15 -8.27
CA THR A 11 6.50 1.88 -8.12
C THR A 11 5.68 0.66 -8.51
N GLY A 12 4.36 0.80 -8.69
CA GLY A 12 3.45 -0.34 -8.82
C GLY A 12 3.16 -1.03 -7.49
N GLY A 13 3.53 -0.41 -6.37
CA GLY A 13 3.30 -0.97 -5.04
C GLY A 13 1.91 -0.66 -4.50
N HIS A 14 1.17 -1.69 -4.11
CA HIS A 14 -0.10 -1.54 -3.40
C HIS A 14 0.08 -0.97 -1.99
N ILE A 15 -0.93 -0.26 -1.50
CA ILE A 15 -0.87 0.49 -0.24
C ILE A 15 -1.99 0.03 0.69
N LEU A 16 -1.63 -0.21 1.95
CA LEU A 16 -2.57 -0.42 3.04
C LEU A 16 -2.68 0.86 3.88
N LEU A 17 -3.86 1.45 3.96
CA LEU A 17 -4.17 2.67 4.70
C LEU A 17 -4.86 2.33 6.01
N GLU A 18 -4.12 2.38 7.10
CA GLU A 18 -4.66 2.22 8.45
C GLU A 18 -5.05 3.60 9.00
N GLY A 19 -6.28 3.75 9.46
CA GLY A 19 -6.71 4.98 10.13
C GLY A 19 -8.22 5.10 10.18
N VAL A 20 -8.69 6.04 11.00
CA VAL A 20 -10.12 6.23 11.26
C VAL A 20 -10.90 6.71 10.02
N PRO A 21 -12.23 6.51 10.00
CA PRO A 21 -13.11 7.06 8.97
C PRO A 21 -13.03 8.58 8.90
N GLY A 22 -13.39 9.15 7.74
CA GLY A 22 -13.53 10.60 7.56
C GLY A 22 -12.24 11.36 7.22
N LEU A 23 -11.10 10.70 7.07
CA LEU A 23 -9.80 11.35 6.76
C LEU A 23 -9.58 11.63 5.26
N ALA A 24 -10.64 11.91 4.51
CA ALA A 24 -10.62 12.24 3.08
C ALA A 24 -9.84 11.24 2.17
N LYS A 25 -9.64 10.00 2.61
CA LYS A 25 -8.92 8.95 1.85
C LYS A 25 -9.55 8.73 0.47
N THR A 26 -10.87 8.58 0.43
CA THR A 26 -11.63 8.40 -0.81
C THR A 26 -11.47 9.58 -1.76
N LEU A 27 -11.50 10.81 -1.23
CA LEU A 27 -11.32 12.02 -2.05
C LEU A 27 -9.90 12.03 -2.66
N ALA A 28 -8.87 11.79 -1.87
CA ALA A 28 -7.50 11.80 -2.34
C ALA A 28 -7.25 10.78 -3.47
N VAL A 29 -7.78 9.56 -3.32
CA VAL A 29 -7.63 8.50 -4.33
C VAL A 29 -8.42 8.84 -5.60
N ARG A 30 -9.67 9.30 -5.46
CA ARG A 30 -10.50 9.70 -6.59
C ARG A 30 -9.87 10.86 -7.37
N THR A 31 -9.41 11.90 -6.67
CA THR A 31 -8.71 13.02 -7.29
C THR A 31 -7.44 12.54 -8.02
N LEU A 32 -6.66 11.63 -7.43
CA LEU A 32 -5.49 11.06 -8.10
C LEU A 32 -5.86 10.34 -9.39
N SER A 33 -6.91 9.51 -9.39
CA SER A 33 -7.38 8.82 -10.60
C SER A 33 -7.85 9.78 -11.68
N GLU A 34 -8.53 10.86 -11.32
CA GLU A 34 -8.99 11.89 -12.27
C GLU A 34 -7.81 12.64 -12.91
N ILE A 35 -6.78 13.00 -12.12
CA ILE A 35 -5.59 13.69 -12.61
C ILE A 35 -4.87 12.88 -13.70
N ILE A 36 -4.79 11.55 -13.54
CA ILE A 36 -4.08 10.65 -14.46
C ILE A 36 -4.98 9.95 -15.46
N ARG A 37 -6.26 10.35 -15.55
CA ARG A 37 -7.27 9.75 -16.46
C ARG A 37 -7.42 8.24 -16.31
N ALA A 38 -7.18 7.72 -15.11
CA ALA A 38 -7.28 6.30 -14.82
C ALA A 38 -8.72 5.92 -14.42
N SER A 39 -9.13 4.71 -14.79
CA SER A 39 -10.38 4.15 -14.30
C SER A 39 -10.31 3.92 -12.78
N PHE A 40 -11.38 4.28 -12.08
CA PHE A 40 -11.48 4.19 -10.63
C PHE A 40 -12.63 3.28 -10.22
N SER A 41 -12.38 2.42 -9.25
CA SER A 41 -13.37 1.54 -8.67
C SER A 41 -13.25 1.55 -7.15
N ARG A 42 -14.37 1.75 -6.47
CA ARG A 42 -14.47 1.67 -5.01
C ARG A 42 -15.25 0.42 -4.64
N ILE A 43 -14.64 -0.42 -3.83
CA ILE A 43 -15.20 -1.68 -3.35
C ILE A 43 -15.28 -1.60 -1.83
N GLN A 44 -16.49 -1.64 -1.30
CA GLN A 44 -16.71 -1.76 0.14
C GLN A 44 -16.66 -3.24 0.51
N PHE A 45 -15.74 -3.63 1.39
CA PHE A 45 -15.66 -5.00 1.86
C PHE A 45 -16.70 -5.21 2.97
N THR A 46 -17.50 -6.26 2.80
CA THR A 46 -18.57 -6.64 3.72
C THR A 46 -18.52 -8.15 3.99
N PRO A 47 -19.12 -8.63 5.11
CA PRO A 47 -19.07 -10.04 5.48
C PRO A 47 -19.72 -11.00 4.46
N ASP A 48 -20.66 -10.49 3.67
CA ASP A 48 -21.44 -11.22 2.65
C ASP A 48 -20.80 -11.20 1.26
N LEU A 49 -19.74 -10.41 1.06
CA LEU A 49 -19.07 -10.29 -0.23
C LEU A 49 -18.47 -11.62 -0.67
N LEU A 50 -18.61 -11.96 -1.96
CA LEU A 50 -18.03 -13.18 -2.54
C LEU A 50 -16.84 -12.83 -3.45
N PRO A 51 -15.87 -13.75 -3.64
CA PRO A 51 -14.77 -13.54 -4.58
C PRO A 51 -15.23 -13.18 -6.01
N ALA A 52 -16.35 -13.75 -6.45
CA ALA A 52 -16.95 -13.48 -7.76
C ALA A 52 -17.46 -12.04 -7.89
N ASP A 53 -17.81 -11.37 -6.79
CA ASP A 53 -18.24 -9.97 -6.80
C ASP A 53 -17.07 -9.00 -7.04
N LEU A 54 -15.83 -9.44 -6.81
CA LEU A 54 -14.61 -8.68 -7.10
C LEU A 54 -14.09 -8.97 -8.50
N ILE A 55 -13.98 -10.26 -8.81
CA ILE A 55 -13.36 -10.76 -10.04
C ILE A 55 -14.31 -10.60 -11.22
N GLY A 56 -15.58 -10.94 -11.05
CA GLY A 56 -16.56 -11.03 -12.14
C GLY A 56 -17.17 -12.43 -12.25
N THR A 57 -18.21 -12.54 -13.06
CA THR A 57 -19.02 -13.77 -13.18
C THR A 57 -19.36 -14.06 -14.64
N MET A 58 -19.78 -15.30 -14.92
CA MET A 58 -20.44 -15.63 -16.17
C MET A 58 -21.95 -15.37 -16.04
N VAL A 59 -22.49 -14.55 -16.94
CA VAL A 59 -23.92 -14.23 -16.99
C VAL A 59 -24.52 -14.87 -18.23
N PHE A 60 -25.64 -15.58 -18.04
CA PHE A 60 -26.38 -16.17 -19.16
C PHE A 60 -27.26 -15.09 -19.82
N ASP A 61 -27.03 -14.83 -21.09
CA ASP A 61 -27.90 -13.97 -21.89
C ASP A 61 -29.05 -14.79 -22.47
N GLN A 62 -30.27 -14.53 -21.99
CA GLN A 62 -31.47 -15.23 -22.43
C GLN A 62 -31.82 -14.97 -23.91
N LYS A 63 -31.38 -13.85 -24.50
CA LYS A 63 -31.67 -13.51 -25.89
C LYS A 63 -30.80 -14.30 -26.87
N THR A 64 -29.52 -14.49 -26.53
CA THR A 64 -28.58 -15.22 -27.38
C THR A 64 -28.48 -16.70 -27.00
N GLY A 65 -28.86 -17.07 -25.78
CA GLY A 65 -28.67 -18.41 -25.23
C GLY A 65 -27.22 -18.72 -24.86
N GLU A 66 -26.37 -17.70 -24.74
CA GLU A 66 -24.93 -17.84 -24.51
C GLU A 66 -24.52 -17.26 -23.15
N PHE A 67 -23.44 -17.80 -22.58
CA PHE A 67 -22.81 -17.23 -21.39
C PHE A 67 -21.79 -16.17 -21.80
N HIS A 68 -21.93 -14.94 -21.27
CA HIS A 68 -20.95 -13.87 -21.45
C HIS A 68 -20.25 -13.52 -20.12
N VAL A 69 -19.01 -13.07 -20.22
CA VAL A 69 -18.22 -12.65 -19.06
C VAL A 69 -18.67 -11.25 -18.65
N LYS A 70 -19.08 -11.10 -17.39
CA LYS A 70 -19.26 -9.81 -16.73
C LYS A 70 -18.05 -9.54 -15.85
N LYS A 71 -17.16 -8.66 -16.31
CA LYS A 71 -15.98 -8.21 -15.57
C LYS A 71 -16.39 -7.54 -14.26
N GLY A 72 -15.71 -7.91 -13.16
CA GLY A 72 -15.94 -7.34 -11.83
C GLY A 72 -15.25 -5.98 -11.64
N PRO A 73 -15.42 -5.37 -10.45
CA PRO A 73 -14.86 -4.06 -10.11
C PRO A 73 -13.32 -4.04 -10.04
N LEU A 74 -12.63 -5.18 -10.06
CA LEU A 74 -11.16 -5.24 -10.16
C LEU A 74 -10.62 -4.82 -11.54
N PHE A 75 -11.46 -4.79 -12.58
CA PHE A 75 -11.08 -4.29 -13.91
C PHE A 75 -11.11 -2.75 -13.96
N ALA A 76 -10.36 -2.13 -13.06
CA ALA A 76 -10.05 -0.71 -13.07
C ALA A 76 -8.60 -0.50 -12.64
N GLN A 77 -7.99 0.59 -13.07
CA GLN A 77 -6.59 0.91 -12.83
C GLN A 77 -6.35 1.29 -11.36
N ILE A 78 -7.26 2.06 -10.75
CA ILE A 78 -7.17 2.47 -9.35
C ILE A 78 -8.33 1.86 -8.55
N ILE A 79 -8.00 0.97 -7.62
CA ILE A 79 -8.96 0.30 -6.75
C ILE A 79 -8.85 0.86 -5.32
N LEU A 80 -9.95 1.35 -4.77
CA LEU A 80 -10.09 1.60 -3.33
C LEU A 80 -10.88 0.45 -2.70
N ALA A 81 -10.20 -0.43 -1.97
CA ALA A 81 -10.79 -1.52 -1.22
C ALA A 81 -11.00 -1.09 0.23
N ASP A 82 -12.20 -0.62 0.56
CA ASP A 82 -12.52 -0.09 1.88
C ASP A 82 -12.80 -1.23 2.87
N GLU A 83 -12.20 -1.13 4.06
CA GLU A 83 -12.41 -2.03 5.21
C GLU A 83 -12.14 -3.50 4.88
N ILE A 84 -10.98 -3.78 4.31
CA ILE A 84 -10.64 -5.13 3.80
C ILE A 84 -10.71 -6.21 4.88
N ASN A 85 -10.56 -5.82 6.14
CA ASN A 85 -10.71 -6.67 7.31
C ASN A 85 -12.17 -7.04 7.62
N ARG A 86 -13.19 -6.56 6.90
CA ARG A 86 -14.60 -6.96 7.12
C ARG A 86 -15.06 -8.12 6.24
N ALA A 87 -14.32 -8.44 5.18
CA ALA A 87 -14.66 -9.58 4.32
C ALA A 87 -13.96 -10.87 4.77
N PRO A 88 -14.54 -12.04 4.48
CA PRO A 88 -13.91 -13.33 4.75
C PRO A 88 -12.55 -13.49 4.06
N ALA A 89 -11.69 -14.34 4.63
CA ALA A 89 -10.33 -14.61 4.12
C ALA A 89 -10.28 -15.03 2.63
N LYS A 90 -11.33 -15.68 2.11
CA LYS A 90 -11.42 -16.06 0.69
C LYS A 90 -11.53 -14.84 -0.24
N VAL A 91 -12.23 -13.81 0.19
CA VAL A 91 -12.39 -12.55 -0.56
C VAL A 91 -11.10 -11.74 -0.52
N GLN A 92 -10.47 -11.67 0.66
CA GLN A 92 -9.16 -11.07 0.83
C GLN A 92 -8.13 -11.76 -0.08
N ALA A 93 -8.11 -13.10 -0.10
CA ALA A 93 -7.22 -13.87 -0.95
C ALA A 93 -7.43 -13.55 -2.45
N ALA A 94 -8.66 -13.43 -2.91
CA ALA A 94 -8.97 -13.09 -4.30
C ALA A 94 -8.42 -11.70 -4.71
N LEU A 95 -8.55 -10.69 -3.83
CA LEU A 95 -7.94 -9.38 -4.07
C LEU A 95 -6.40 -9.47 -4.11
N LEU A 96 -5.81 -10.19 -3.16
CA LEU A 96 -4.36 -10.32 -3.04
C LEU A 96 -3.73 -11.12 -4.18
N GLU A 97 -4.46 -12.10 -4.73
CA GLU A 97 -4.07 -12.83 -5.93
C GLU A 97 -4.04 -11.89 -7.13
N ALA A 98 -5.10 -11.12 -7.35
CA ALA A 98 -5.16 -10.10 -8.41
C ALA A 98 -4.00 -9.07 -8.29
N MET A 99 -3.65 -8.67 -7.06
CA MET A 99 -2.51 -7.81 -6.77
C MET A 99 -1.14 -8.42 -7.11
N GLN A 100 -0.97 -9.74 -7.06
CA GLN A 100 0.32 -10.38 -7.36
C GLN A 100 0.41 -10.82 -8.82
N GLU A 101 -0.67 -11.34 -9.37
CA GLU A 101 -0.69 -11.95 -10.69
C GLU A 101 -1.06 -10.95 -11.80
N HIS A 102 -1.63 -9.79 -11.44
CA HIS A 102 -2.09 -8.77 -12.40
C HIS A 102 -3.07 -9.31 -13.45
N GLN A 103 -3.78 -10.39 -13.12
CA GLN A 103 -4.76 -11.06 -13.94
C GLN A 103 -5.77 -11.79 -13.06
N VAL A 104 -6.95 -12.09 -13.61
CA VAL A 104 -7.99 -12.87 -12.94
C VAL A 104 -8.59 -13.90 -13.89
N THR A 105 -9.06 -15.02 -13.35
CA THR A 105 -9.68 -16.09 -14.15
C THR A 105 -11.19 -16.14 -13.91
N ILE A 106 -11.98 -16.03 -14.99
CA ILE A 106 -13.45 -16.09 -14.96
C ILE A 106 -13.89 -17.22 -15.89
N GLY A 107 -14.65 -18.19 -15.36
CA GLY A 107 -15.21 -19.27 -16.17
C GLY A 107 -14.16 -20.10 -16.93
N GLY A 108 -12.91 -20.17 -16.42
CA GLY A 108 -11.80 -20.88 -17.05
C GLY A 108 -10.99 -20.08 -18.06
N THR A 109 -11.36 -18.81 -18.33
CA THR A 109 -10.57 -17.89 -19.18
C THR A 109 -9.86 -16.85 -18.31
N THR A 110 -8.57 -16.66 -18.54
CA THR A 110 -7.76 -15.66 -17.82
C THR A 110 -7.78 -14.33 -18.54
N PHE A 111 -7.96 -13.25 -17.77
CA PHE A 111 -8.03 -11.88 -18.25
C PHE A 111 -6.98 -11.03 -17.53
N PRO A 112 -6.12 -10.30 -18.26
CA PRO A 112 -5.20 -9.35 -17.65
C PRO A 112 -5.97 -8.15 -17.08
N LEU A 113 -5.41 -7.54 -16.03
CA LEU A 113 -5.87 -6.28 -15.48
C LEU A 113 -5.22 -5.11 -16.21
N ASP A 114 -5.93 -3.99 -16.27
CA ASP A 114 -5.44 -2.80 -16.98
C ASP A 114 -4.35 -2.09 -16.16
N GLU A 115 -3.26 -1.68 -16.82
CA GLU A 115 -2.15 -0.97 -16.20
C GLU A 115 -2.29 0.56 -16.36
N PRO A 116 -1.82 1.38 -15.40
CA PRO A 116 -1.25 1.00 -14.12
C PRO A 116 -2.31 0.41 -13.17
N PHE A 117 -2.03 -0.75 -12.57
CA PHE A 117 -2.90 -1.35 -11.56
C PHE A 117 -2.42 -0.99 -10.15
N LEU A 118 -3.23 -0.28 -9.38
CA LEU A 118 -2.95 0.13 -8.01
C LEU A 118 -4.15 -0.19 -7.12
N VAL A 119 -3.85 -0.85 -5.99
CA VAL A 119 -4.85 -1.18 -4.97
C VAL A 119 -4.49 -0.41 -3.71
N LEU A 120 -5.46 0.33 -3.21
CA LEU A 120 -5.43 0.98 -1.92
C LEU A 120 -6.44 0.30 -1.01
N ALA A 121 -5.95 -0.51 -0.10
CA ALA A 121 -6.78 -1.15 0.90
C ALA A 121 -6.89 -0.26 2.13
N THR A 122 -8.05 -0.17 2.77
CA THR A 122 -8.20 0.51 4.06
C THR A 122 -8.54 -0.48 5.16
N GLN A 123 -8.07 -0.18 6.37
CA GLN A 123 -8.42 -0.89 7.59
C GLN A 123 -8.73 0.12 8.69
N ASN A 124 -9.84 -0.11 9.39
CA ASN A 124 -10.21 0.65 10.57
C ASN A 124 -9.71 -0.10 11.82
N PRO A 125 -8.77 0.47 12.60
CA PRO A 125 -8.20 -0.22 13.76
C PRO A 125 -9.14 -0.29 14.97
N ILE A 126 -10.27 0.43 14.96
CA ILE A 126 -11.17 0.55 16.13
C ILE A 126 -12.29 -0.51 16.11
N GLU A 127 -12.62 -1.07 14.94
CA GLU A 127 -13.69 -2.06 14.81
C GLU A 127 -13.18 -3.49 15.10
N ASN A 128 -13.57 -4.02 16.26
CA ASN A 128 -13.25 -5.39 16.68
C ASN A 128 -14.37 -6.40 16.39
N GLU A 129 -15.60 -5.94 16.13
CA GLU A 129 -16.72 -6.84 15.85
C GLU A 129 -16.82 -7.16 14.35
N GLY A 130 -16.87 -8.46 14.02
CA GLY A 130 -17.05 -8.92 12.64
C GLY A 130 -15.86 -8.67 11.73
N THR A 131 -14.65 -8.56 12.29
CA THR A 131 -13.42 -8.38 11.52
C THR A 131 -12.58 -9.66 11.43
N TYR A 132 -11.97 -9.83 10.26
CA TYR A 132 -11.06 -10.88 9.86
C TYR A 132 -9.68 -10.24 9.62
N PRO A 133 -8.75 -10.31 10.58
CA PRO A 133 -7.43 -9.71 10.43
C PRO A 133 -6.70 -10.38 9.26
N LEU A 134 -5.91 -9.60 8.51
CA LEU A 134 -5.05 -10.18 7.49
C LEU A 134 -3.84 -10.84 8.16
N PRO A 135 -3.57 -12.11 7.84
CA PRO A 135 -2.31 -12.76 8.20
C PRO A 135 -1.10 -11.95 7.72
N GLU A 136 0.01 -12.08 8.43
CA GLU A 136 1.26 -11.36 8.19
C GLU A 136 1.80 -11.64 6.77
N ALA A 137 1.67 -12.89 6.32
CA ALA A 137 2.03 -13.30 4.96
C ALA A 137 1.19 -12.60 3.88
N GLN A 138 -0.02 -12.16 4.20
CA GLN A 138 -0.87 -11.36 3.32
C GLN A 138 -0.50 -9.88 3.37
N LEU A 139 -0.24 -9.36 4.58
CA LEU A 139 0.24 -7.99 4.76
C LEU A 139 1.56 -7.73 3.99
N ASP A 140 2.48 -8.69 3.93
CA ASP A 140 3.77 -8.56 3.22
C ASP A 140 3.61 -8.27 1.71
N ARG A 141 2.43 -8.55 1.13
CA ARG A 141 2.10 -8.23 -0.27
C ARG A 141 1.85 -6.74 -0.51
N PHE A 142 1.54 -5.96 0.51
CA PHE A 142 1.45 -4.50 0.40
C PHE A 142 2.84 -3.88 0.48
N MET A 143 3.17 -2.97 -0.44
CA MET A 143 4.45 -2.27 -0.40
C MET A 143 4.54 -1.39 0.85
N LEU A 144 3.49 -0.59 1.11
CA LEU A 144 3.42 0.36 2.20
C LEU A 144 2.22 0.09 3.10
N LYS A 145 2.41 0.16 4.42
CA LYS A 145 1.33 0.36 5.39
C LYS A 145 1.43 1.77 5.94
N VAL A 146 0.51 2.64 5.56
CA VAL A 146 0.49 4.06 5.92
C VAL A 146 -0.54 4.28 7.01
N ARG A 147 -0.09 4.79 8.15
CA ARG A 147 -0.97 5.28 9.21
C ARG A 147 -1.43 6.70 8.91
N VAL A 148 -2.74 6.92 8.92
CA VAL A 148 -3.36 8.24 8.71
C VAL A 148 -4.04 8.65 10.01
N GLY A 149 -3.47 9.65 10.67
CA GLY A 149 -4.06 10.31 11.84
C GLY A 149 -4.97 11.47 11.45
N TYR A 150 -5.60 12.08 12.45
CA TYR A 150 -6.33 13.33 12.25
C TYR A 150 -5.38 14.45 11.77
N PRO A 151 -5.87 15.38 10.92
CA PRO A 151 -5.10 16.54 10.51
C PRO A 151 -4.72 17.39 11.73
N SER A 152 -3.62 18.13 11.60
CA SER A 152 -3.31 19.20 12.55
C SER A 152 -4.39 20.28 12.52
N ARG A 153 -4.47 21.09 13.58
CA ARG A 153 -5.43 22.20 13.67
C ARG A 153 -5.42 23.12 12.44
N ASP A 154 -4.24 23.42 11.91
CA ASP A 154 -4.11 24.33 10.77
C ASP A 154 -4.50 23.66 9.45
N GLU A 155 -4.19 22.37 9.27
CA GLU A 155 -4.68 21.58 8.14
C GLU A 155 -6.21 21.41 8.19
N GLU A 156 -6.77 21.16 9.38
CA GLU A 156 -8.21 21.05 9.58
C GLU A 156 -8.93 22.37 9.30
N LYS A 157 -8.34 23.49 9.73
CA LYS A 157 -8.83 24.84 9.39
C LYS A 157 -8.85 25.05 7.89
N GLU A 158 -7.81 24.64 7.16
CA GLU A 158 -7.76 24.76 5.70
C GLU A 158 -8.81 23.88 5.02
N ILE A 159 -8.99 22.64 5.50
CA ILE A 159 -10.05 21.74 5.04
C ILE A 159 -11.41 22.40 5.25
N LEU A 160 -11.66 22.98 6.43
CA LEU A 160 -12.90 23.67 6.74
C LEU A 160 -13.13 24.84 5.77
N LEU A 161 -12.13 25.71 5.56
CA LEU A 161 -12.25 26.87 4.67
C LEU A 161 -12.53 26.47 3.21
N ARG A 162 -11.94 25.37 2.72
CA ARG A 162 -12.14 24.91 1.34
C ARG A 162 -13.44 24.14 1.14
N MET A 163 -13.81 23.31 2.12
CA MET A 163 -14.89 22.33 1.96
C MET A 163 -16.23 22.81 2.53
N SER A 164 -16.26 23.80 3.43
CA SER A 164 -17.50 24.28 4.05
C SER A 164 -18.46 24.93 3.05
N GLY A 165 -17.93 25.44 1.93
CA GLY A 165 -18.72 26.10 0.90
C GLY A 165 -19.50 25.16 -0.02
N GLY A 166 -19.26 23.84 0.06
CA GLY A 166 -19.93 22.83 -0.78
C GLY A 166 -19.61 22.92 -2.27
N GLN A 167 -18.69 23.79 -2.69
CA GLN A 167 -18.24 23.88 -4.07
C GLN A 167 -17.32 22.72 -4.41
N GLU A 168 -17.58 22.05 -5.53
CA GLU A 168 -16.65 21.08 -6.08
C GLU A 168 -15.38 21.79 -6.55
N ILE A 169 -14.23 21.27 -6.11
CA ILE A 169 -12.92 21.74 -6.58
C ILE A 169 -12.67 21.05 -7.92
N PRO A 170 -12.61 21.79 -9.05
CA PRO A 170 -12.38 21.18 -10.35
C PRO A 170 -10.98 20.56 -10.40
N VAL A 171 -10.90 19.32 -10.87
CA VAL A 171 -9.64 18.59 -11.03
C VAL A 171 -9.18 18.67 -12.48
N GLU A 172 -7.98 19.19 -12.70
CA GLU A 172 -7.36 19.23 -14.02
C GLU A 172 -6.75 17.86 -14.37
N ARG A 173 -7.08 17.35 -15.55
CA ARG A 173 -6.60 16.05 -16.05
C ARG A 173 -5.27 16.22 -16.78
N LEU A 174 -4.18 16.08 -16.04
CA LEU A 174 -2.82 16.43 -16.46
C LEU A 174 -2.08 15.31 -17.21
N LEU A 175 -2.32 14.06 -16.85
CA LEU A 175 -1.51 12.92 -17.33
C LEU A 175 -2.38 11.84 -17.96
N GLU A 176 -1.80 11.12 -18.92
CA GLU A 176 -2.33 9.84 -19.40
C GLU A 176 -1.72 8.69 -18.59
N PRO A 177 -2.41 7.54 -18.46
CA PRO A 177 -1.89 6.37 -17.75
C PRO A 177 -0.51 5.91 -18.25
N ASP A 178 -0.26 5.99 -19.56
CA ASP A 178 1.03 5.62 -20.16
C ASP A 178 2.20 6.47 -19.65
N ALA A 179 1.95 7.73 -19.27
CA ALA A 179 2.97 8.58 -18.67
C ALA A 179 3.44 8.05 -17.31
N ILE A 180 2.53 7.42 -16.55
CA ILE A 180 2.87 6.76 -15.28
C ILE A 180 3.74 5.53 -15.54
N LEU A 181 3.44 4.75 -16.58
CA LEU A 181 4.24 3.59 -16.96
C LEU A 181 5.65 4.00 -17.43
N ALA A 182 5.76 5.07 -18.21
CA ALA A 182 7.04 5.64 -18.60
C ALA A 182 7.85 6.17 -17.40
N ALA A 183 7.17 6.80 -16.43
CA ALA A 183 7.79 7.25 -15.19
C ALA A 183 8.30 6.07 -14.34
N ARG A 184 7.52 4.99 -14.20
CA ARG A 184 7.95 3.74 -13.52
C ARG A 184 9.24 3.19 -14.10
N ALA A 185 9.34 3.11 -15.43
CA ALA A 185 10.54 2.64 -16.12
C ALA A 185 11.77 3.52 -15.83
N THR A 186 11.57 4.85 -15.83
CA THR A 186 12.63 5.82 -15.52
C THR A 186 13.09 5.69 -14.06
N ILE A 187 12.16 5.57 -13.13
CA ILE A 187 12.43 5.43 -11.69
C ILE A 187 13.15 4.11 -11.40
N ALA A 188 12.80 3.03 -12.09
CA ALA A 188 13.49 1.74 -11.93
C ALA A 188 15.00 1.81 -12.27
N GLY A 189 15.37 2.67 -13.24
CA GLY A 189 16.75 2.91 -13.65
C GLY A 189 17.50 3.96 -12.82
N LEU A 190 16.87 4.55 -11.80
CA LEU A 190 17.48 5.61 -10.99
C LEU A 190 18.67 5.09 -10.18
N TYR A 191 19.78 5.84 -10.21
CA TYR A 191 21.04 5.39 -9.63
C TYR A 191 20.94 5.23 -8.12
N MET A 192 21.48 4.12 -7.61
CA MET A 192 21.59 3.83 -6.18
C MET A 192 23.01 3.31 -5.94
N ASP A 193 23.79 4.06 -5.16
CA ASP A 193 25.15 3.69 -4.81
C ASP A 193 25.16 2.39 -3.97
N GLN A 194 26.21 1.59 -4.12
CA GLN A 194 26.34 0.31 -3.41
C GLN A 194 26.22 0.48 -1.90
N LYS A 195 26.73 1.58 -1.34
CA LYS A 195 26.62 1.83 0.10
C LYS A 195 25.18 2.04 0.55
N VAL A 196 24.32 2.61 -0.29
CA VAL A 196 22.88 2.76 0.00
C VAL A 196 22.18 1.40 -0.10
N VAL A 197 22.58 0.56 -1.06
CA VAL A 197 22.09 -0.83 -1.16
C VAL A 197 22.47 -1.61 0.10
N ASP A 198 23.73 -1.53 0.53
CA ASP A 198 24.23 -2.19 1.75
C ASP A 198 23.47 -1.67 2.98
N TYR A 199 23.24 -0.36 3.08
CA TYR A 199 22.44 0.24 4.14
C TYR A 199 21.00 -0.31 4.21
N ILE A 200 20.32 -0.48 3.07
CA ILE A 200 18.98 -1.09 3.01
C ILE A 200 19.02 -2.55 3.50
N VAL A 201 20.03 -3.32 3.07
CA VAL A 201 20.17 -4.72 3.49
C VAL A 201 20.44 -4.81 4.99
N ASP A 202 21.32 -3.96 5.51
CA ASP A 202 21.67 -3.90 6.93
C ASP A 202 20.47 -3.50 7.79
N LEU A 203 19.66 -2.53 7.37
CA LEU A 203 18.41 -2.17 8.05
C LEU A 203 17.47 -3.37 8.16
N VAL A 204 17.19 -4.04 7.04
CA VAL A 204 16.26 -5.19 7.05
C VAL A 204 16.86 -6.36 7.83
N ARG A 205 18.17 -6.58 7.76
CA ARG A 205 18.85 -7.62 8.54
C ARG A 205 18.84 -7.32 10.03
N ALA A 206 18.99 -6.07 10.44
CA ALA A 206 18.91 -5.64 11.83
C ALA A 206 17.54 -5.94 12.47
N THR A 207 16.46 -5.98 11.69
CA THR A 207 15.15 -6.45 12.19
C THR A 207 15.11 -7.96 12.46
N ARG A 208 16.00 -8.75 11.84
CA ARG A 208 16.09 -10.22 11.99
C ARG A 208 17.16 -10.63 12.99
N ASP A 209 18.23 -9.84 13.11
CA ASP A 209 19.34 -10.02 14.04
C ASP A 209 19.70 -8.68 14.70
N PRO A 210 18.87 -8.17 15.63
CA PRO A 210 19.10 -6.86 16.25
C PRO A 210 20.35 -6.84 17.15
N ALA A 211 20.79 -8.00 17.65
CA ALA A 211 22.02 -8.12 18.43
C ALA A 211 23.27 -7.73 17.61
N GLY A 212 23.28 -8.03 16.30
CA GLY A 212 24.36 -7.68 15.38
C GLY A 212 24.60 -6.16 15.25
N VAL A 213 23.63 -5.33 15.63
CA VAL A 213 23.73 -3.86 15.62
C VAL A 213 23.70 -3.25 17.02
N GLY A 214 23.93 -4.06 18.06
CA GLY A 214 23.97 -3.58 19.46
C GLY A 214 22.60 -3.40 20.11
N LEU A 215 21.52 -3.88 19.49
CA LEU A 215 20.15 -3.81 20.01
C LEU A 215 19.71 -5.17 20.58
N SER A 216 20.54 -5.79 21.42
CA SER A 216 20.27 -7.11 21.99
C SER A 216 18.95 -7.18 22.78
N ASN A 217 18.51 -6.05 23.34
CA ASN A 217 17.23 -5.91 24.04
C ASN A 217 16.00 -6.05 23.13
N LEU A 218 16.13 -5.90 21.81
CA LEU A 218 15.01 -6.10 20.87
C LEU A 218 14.82 -7.56 20.46
N ARG A 219 15.82 -8.43 20.71
CA ARG A 219 15.76 -9.84 20.33
C ARG A 219 14.55 -10.61 20.90
N PRO A 220 14.20 -10.49 22.20
CA PRO A 220 13.00 -11.17 22.73
C PRO A 220 11.69 -10.53 22.23
N LEU A 221 11.75 -9.28 21.73
CA LEU A 221 10.57 -8.50 21.34
C LEU A 221 10.14 -8.76 19.90
N ILE A 222 11.03 -9.29 19.05
CA ILE A 222 10.77 -9.55 17.63
C ILE A 222 10.62 -11.05 17.40
N ALA A 223 9.42 -11.49 17.03
CA ALA A 223 9.15 -12.86 16.62
C ALA A 223 9.71 -13.14 15.21
N PHE A 224 9.45 -12.23 14.27
CA PHE A 224 9.92 -12.31 12.89
C PHE A 224 10.25 -10.91 12.35
N GLY A 225 11.43 -10.76 11.74
CA GLY A 225 11.84 -9.52 11.08
C GLY A 225 11.43 -9.45 9.60
N GLY A 226 11.80 -8.36 8.94
CA GLY A 226 11.45 -8.09 7.55
C GLY A 226 11.99 -9.12 6.56
N SER A 227 11.14 -9.51 5.59
CA SER A 227 11.49 -10.42 4.49
C SER A 227 12.38 -9.73 3.44
N PRO A 228 12.98 -10.47 2.47
CA PRO A 228 13.66 -9.85 1.33
C PRO A 228 12.76 -8.91 0.50
N ARG A 229 11.42 -9.09 0.55
CA ARG A 229 10.47 -8.14 -0.05
C ARG A 229 10.58 -6.76 0.59
N ALA A 230 10.91 -6.68 1.89
CA ALA A 230 11.17 -5.42 2.57
C ALA A 230 12.34 -4.64 1.94
N SER A 231 13.45 -5.32 1.63
CA SER A 231 14.61 -4.69 0.98
C SER A 231 14.27 -4.19 -0.42
N ILE A 232 13.53 -4.99 -1.20
CA ILE A 232 13.09 -4.61 -2.55
C ILE A 232 12.13 -3.41 -2.48
N ALA A 233 11.14 -3.46 -1.60
CA ALA A 233 10.17 -2.39 -1.40
C ALA A 233 10.84 -1.09 -0.93
N LEU A 234 11.81 -1.16 -0.01
CA LEU A 234 12.61 -0.01 0.44
C LEU A 234 13.38 0.61 -0.73
N ALA A 235 14.06 -0.20 -1.54
CA ALA A 235 14.83 0.29 -2.68
C ALA A 235 13.92 0.97 -3.72
N GLN A 236 12.78 0.35 -4.05
CA GLN A 236 11.80 0.92 -4.98
C GLN A 236 11.19 2.22 -4.45
N ALA A 237 10.76 2.22 -3.19
CA ALA A 237 10.18 3.39 -2.53
C ALA A 237 11.18 4.54 -2.41
N ALA A 238 12.45 4.24 -2.11
CA ALA A 238 13.51 5.25 -2.03
C ALA A 238 13.82 5.87 -3.40
N ARG A 239 13.83 5.09 -4.49
CA ARG A 239 13.95 5.62 -5.86
C ARG A 239 12.79 6.54 -6.22
N ALA A 240 11.55 6.14 -5.93
CA ALA A 240 10.38 6.97 -6.16
C ALA A 240 10.41 8.25 -5.31
N HIS A 241 10.84 8.16 -4.05
CA HIS A 241 10.99 9.33 -3.20
C HIS A 241 12.06 10.30 -3.73
N ALA A 242 13.24 9.80 -4.13
CA ALA A 242 14.29 10.61 -4.75
C ALA A 242 13.78 11.32 -6.02
N PHE A 243 13.03 10.60 -6.87
CA PHE A 243 12.42 11.13 -8.08
C PHE A 243 11.42 12.26 -7.78
N LEU A 244 10.54 12.08 -6.77
CA LEU A 244 9.59 13.11 -6.33
C LEU A 244 10.28 14.36 -5.77
N ARG A 245 11.53 14.23 -5.32
CA ARG A 245 12.39 15.35 -4.91
C ARG A 245 13.21 15.94 -6.07
N GLY A 246 13.00 15.50 -7.30
CA GLY A 246 13.70 15.99 -8.49
C GLY A 246 15.15 15.50 -8.60
N ARG A 247 15.53 14.45 -7.86
CA ARG A 247 16.89 13.89 -7.89
C ARG A 247 16.97 12.65 -8.79
N ALA A 248 18.10 12.50 -9.46
CA ALA A 248 18.42 11.34 -10.31
C ALA A 248 19.21 10.24 -9.57
N TYR A 249 19.37 10.37 -8.25
CA TYR A 249 20.07 9.41 -7.39
C TYR A 249 19.42 9.34 -6.01
N VAL A 250 19.52 8.17 -5.39
CA VAL A 250 19.01 7.90 -4.04
C VAL A 250 20.03 8.29 -2.98
N VAL A 251 19.56 8.92 -1.90
CA VAL A 251 20.36 9.19 -0.69
C VAL A 251 19.79 8.41 0.51
N PRO A 252 20.56 8.17 1.58
CA PRO A 252 20.09 7.43 2.75
C PRO A 252 18.82 8.00 3.40
N GLU A 253 18.61 9.32 3.31
CA GLU A 253 17.42 10.00 3.82
C GLU A 253 16.14 9.53 3.11
N ASP A 254 16.22 9.14 1.82
CA ASP A 254 15.09 8.57 1.08
C ASP A 254 14.68 7.22 1.68
N VAL A 255 15.65 6.39 2.05
CA VAL A 255 15.41 5.10 2.70
C VAL A 255 14.81 5.31 4.08
N ARG A 256 15.39 6.23 4.87
CA ARG A 256 14.90 6.56 6.23
C ARG A 256 13.47 7.09 6.21
N ALA A 257 13.12 7.93 5.25
CA ALA A 257 11.78 8.52 5.14
C ALA A 257 10.69 7.46 4.88
N LEU A 258 11.01 6.38 4.18
CA LEU A 258 10.05 5.34 3.77
C LEU A 258 10.13 4.09 4.64
N ALA A 259 11.17 3.92 5.45
CA ALA A 259 11.38 2.74 6.27
C ALA A 259 10.22 2.43 7.24
N PRO A 260 9.63 3.38 7.98
CA PRO A 260 8.47 3.09 8.82
C PRO A 260 7.29 2.52 8.03
N ASP A 261 6.97 3.12 6.88
CA ASP A 261 5.85 2.70 6.04
C ASP A 261 6.08 1.33 5.38
N VAL A 262 7.33 0.96 5.11
CA VAL A 262 7.68 -0.34 4.50
C VAL A 262 7.84 -1.44 5.56
N LEU A 263 8.38 -1.14 6.75
CA LEU A 263 8.77 -2.16 7.72
C LEU A 263 7.70 -2.47 8.76
N ARG A 264 6.81 -1.53 9.11
CA ARG A 264 5.91 -1.68 10.26
C ARG A 264 4.96 -2.88 10.22
N HIS A 265 4.60 -3.34 9.01
CA HIS A 265 3.73 -4.51 8.79
C HIS A 265 4.50 -5.77 8.38
N ARG A 266 5.83 -5.68 8.37
CA ARG A 266 6.75 -6.79 8.05
C ARG A 266 7.55 -7.26 9.26
N ILE A 267 7.37 -6.61 10.41
CA ILE A 267 7.94 -7.00 11.69
C ILE A 267 6.80 -7.53 12.54
N VAL A 268 6.96 -8.75 13.03
CA VAL A 268 6.01 -9.41 13.94
C VAL A 268 6.61 -9.36 15.32
N LEU A 269 5.86 -8.79 16.26
CA LEU A 269 6.27 -8.68 17.66
C LEU A 269 5.86 -9.91 18.45
N THR A 270 6.54 -10.16 19.57
CA THR A 270 6.15 -11.19 20.54
C THR A 270 5.11 -10.66 21.52
N PHE A 271 4.43 -11.57 22.24
CA PHE A 271 3.55 -11.20 23.36
C PHE A 271 4.27 -10.42 24.46
N GLU A 272 5.58 -10.63 24.63
CA GLU A 272 6.40 -9.86 25.58
C GLU A 272 6.49 -8.39 25.16
N ALA A 273 6.68 -8.12 23.87
CA ALA A 273 6.66 -6.75 23.35
C ALA A 273 5.30 -6.08 23.53
N GLU A 274 4.20 -6.81 23.33
CA GLU A 274 2.85 -6.29 23.60
C GLU A 274 2.66 -5.96 25.08
N ALA A 275 3.16 -6.81 25.98
CA ALA A 275 3.11 -6.56 27.42
C ALA A 275 3.96 -5.36 27.88
N GLU A 276 5.01 -5.03 27.13
CA GLU A 276 5.86 -3.86 27.35
C GLU A 276 5.39 -2.60 26.60
N ASP A 277 4.22 -2.63 25.96
CA ASP A 277 3.69 -1.55 25.11
C ASP A 277 4.66 -1.12 23.98
N VAL A 278 5.53 -2.03 23.53
CA VAL A 278 6.48 -1.77 22.44
C VAL A 278 5.78 -1.95 21.10
N THR A 279 5.86 -0.93 20.24
CA THR A 279 5.25 -0.95 18.91
C THR A 279 6.27 -1.30 17.83
N THR A 280 5.79 -1.69 16.64
CA THR A 280 6.68 -1.93 15.48
C THR A 280 7.35 -0.64 15.02
N ASP A 281 6.69 0.51 15.17
CA ASP A 281 7.30 1.81 14.86
C ASP A 281 8.48 2.10 15.82
N ASP A 282 8.39 1.77 17.12
CA ASP A 282 9.50 1.91 18.07
C ASP A 282 10.70 1.04 17.69
N VAL A 283 10.44 -0.20 17.28
CA VAL A 283 11.49 -1.12 16.79
C VAL A 283 12.17 -0.55 15.56
N VAL A 284 11.39 -0.05 14.58
CA VAL A 284 11.94 0.54 13.36
C VAL A 284 12.78 1.78 13.67
N GLU A 285 12.31 2.65 14.56
CA GLU A 285 13.05 3.86 14.97
C GLU A 285 14.39 3.50 15.62
N ARG A 286 14.39 2.55 16.55
CA ARG A 286 15.63 2.07 17.21
C ARG A 286 16.61 1.47 16.19
N VAL A 287 16.12 0.67 15.25
CA VAL A 287 16.94 0.10 14.17
C VAL A 287 17.53 1.19 13.27
N LEU A 288 16.72 2.19 12.87
CA LEU A 288 17.19 3.34 12.09
C LEU A 288 18.24 4.17 12.84
N GLY A 289 18.15 4.26 14.18
CA GLY A 289 19.14 4.92 15.02
C GLY A 289 20.46 4.16 15.17
N ALA A 290 20.41 2.83 15.19
CA ALA A 290 21.59 1.99 15.41
C ALA A 290 22.39 1.68 14.14
N VAL A 291 21.71 1.49 12.99
CA VAL A 291 22.39 1.18 11.72
C VAL A 291 23.07 2.44 11.19
N LYS A 292 24.39 2.36 11.00
CA LYS A 292 25.21 3.48 10.53
C LYS A 292 24.80 3.92 9.13
N VAL A 293 24.69 5.24 8.95
CA VAL A 293 24.48 5.86 7.63
C VAL A 293 25.81 5.87 6.87
N PRO A 294 25.82 5.50 5.58
CA PRO A 294 27.04 5.44 4.76
C PRO A 294 27.65 6.78 4.33
#